data_AF-A0A8H4Y438-F1
#
_entry.id   AF-A0A8H4Y438-F1
#
_cell.length_a   1.000
_cell.length_b   1.000
_cell.length_c   1.000
_cell.angle_alpha   90.00
_cell.angle_beta   90.00
_cell.angle_gamma   90.00
#
_symmetry.space_group_name_H-M   'P 1'
#
loop_
_entity.id
_entity.type
_entity.pdbx_description
1 polymer ?
#
loop_
_entity_poly.entity_id
_entity_poly.type
_entity_poly.pdbx_seq_one_letter_code
_entity_poly.pdbx_strand_id
1 'polypeptide(L)'
;MLPTPDTSHVPYERVYEPAEDSYLLLDTLSSATEVQFLQEAFPNSAPLVVEVGTGSGVVLAFVHAHAQKLFSTRHVLTAGVDMNAFACRATIGTVAKAESDNVDTHASYLGSFMGDLTAPWREGAIDVLIFNPPYVPTPEMPARPESFTADDPGVSTKPSFDDDSYLLALSYAGGLDGMETTDRLIEALPQILSHRGCAYILLCAQNKPDQVKSRIEGFGPEWRARTVGNSGKQAGWEKLQIVRIWREYVSAEK
;
A
#
# COMPACT_ATOMS: atom_id res chain seq x y z
N MET A 1 12.08 5.60 16.72
CA MET A 1 11.10 5.62 15.62
C MET A 1 11.76 6.30 14.44
N LEU A 2 11.50 5.82 13.23
CA LEU A 2 11.96 6.49 12.02
C LEU A 2 11.07 7.72 11.73
N PRO A 3 11.60 8.82 11.19
CA PRO A 3 10.80 10.01 10.88
C PRO A 3 9.72 9.74 9.82
N THR A 4 8.53 10.29 10.04
CA THR A 4 7.43 10.30 9.05
C THR A 4 7.72 11.34 7.95
N PRO A 5 7.53 11.01 6.66
CA PRO A 5 7.68 11.97 5.56
C PRO A 5 6.72 13.16 5.63
N ASP A 6 7.14 14.31 5.09
CA ASP A 6 6.32 15.52 4.98
C ASP A 6 5.30 15.44 3.84
N THR A 7 4.01 15.49 4.19
CA THR A 7 2.87 15.51 3.25
C THR A 7 2.15 16.86 3.21
N SER A 8 2.74 17.94 3.74
CA SER A 8 2.11 19.29 3.79
C SER A 8 1.70 19.89 2.44
N HIS A 9 2.23 19.37 1.32
CA HIS A 9 1.88 19.80 -0.04
C HIS A 9 0.65 19.09 -0.61
N VAL A 10 0.14 18.06 0.07
CA VAL A 10 -0.91 17.20 -0.46
C VAL A 10 -2.26 17.94 -0.43
N PRO A 11 -3.03 17.95 -1.53
CA PRO A 11 -4.36 18.55 -1.57
C PRO A 11 -5.40 17.59 -0.95
N TYR A 12 -5.61 17.70 0.36
CA TYR A 12 -6.46 16.76 1.11
C TYR A 12 -7.95 16.85 0.79
N GLU A 13 -8.39 17.86 0.03
CA GLU A 13 -9.76 17.90 -0.49
C GLU A 13 -10.06 16.81 -1.53
N ARG A 14 -9.03 16.16 -2.08
CA ARG A 14 -9.12 15.18 -3.17
C ARG A 14 -8.16 13.99 -3.01
N VAL A 15 -7.36 13.95 -1.95
CA VAL A 15 -6.37 12.90 -1.65
C VAL A 15 -6.47 12.55 -0.18
N TYR A 16 -6.32 11.26 0.15
CA TYR A 16 -6.37 10.79 1.53
C TYR A 16 -5.28 11.44 2.40
N GLU A 17 -5.70 12.04 3.52
CA GLU A 17 -4.81 12.55 4.56
C GLU A 17 -4.33 11.39 5.45
N PRO A 18 -3.01 11.28 5.75
CA PRO A 18 -2.51 10.26 6.66
C PRO A 18 -3.22 10.26 8.02
N ALA A 19 -3.82 9.13 8.37
CA ALA A 19 -4.46 8.91 9.67
C ALA A 19 -3.87 7.70 10.41
N GLU A 20 -4.54 7.25 11.47
CA GLU A 20 -4.11 6.15 12.35
C GLU A 20 -3.76 4.85 11.60
N ASP A 21 -4.46 4.57 10.51
CA ASP A 21 -4.24 3.44 9.63
C ASP A 21 -2.89 3.53 8.87
N SER A 22 -2.57 4.72 8.35
CA SER A 22 -1.30 5.05 7.72
C SER A 22 -0.15 4.92 8.71
N TYR A 23 -0.30 5.47 9.92
CA TYR A 23 0.73 5.42 10.95
C TYR A 23 0.95 3.99 11.48
N LEU A 24 -0.11 3.20 11.59
CA LEU A 24 0.00 1.78 11.94
C LEU A 24 0.85 1.01 10.92
N LEU A 25 0.73 1.31 9.62
CA LEU A 25 1.60 0.72 8.60
C LEU A 25 3.07 1.12 8.81
N LEU A 26 3.36 2.39 9.08
CA LEU A 26 4.74 2.85 9.31
C LEU A 26 5.36 2.19 10.53
N ASP A 27 4.62 2.13 11.64
CA ASP A 27 5.04 1.48 12.88
C ASP A 27 5.26 -0.02 12.68
N THR A 28 4.38 -0.67 11.91
CA THR A 28 4.49 -2.10 11.61
C THR A 28 5.73 -2.39 10.77
N LEU A 29 5.92 -1.67 9.66
CA LEU A 29 7.05 -1.85 8.74
C LEU A 29 8.39 -1.55 9.41
N SER A 30 8.43 -0.61 10.35
CA SER A 30 9.64 -0.26 11.10
C SER A 30 9.85 -1.05 12.39
N SER A 31 8.93 -1.96 12.73
CA SER A 31 9.09 -2.85 13.88
C SER A 31 10.29 -3.78 13.72
N ALA A 32 10.92 -4.16 14.83
CA ALA A 32 12.13 -5.00 14.80
C ALA A 32 11.91 -6.35 14.08
N THR A 33 10.72 -6.94 14.23
CA THR A 33 10.35 -8.22 13.61
C THR A 33 10.17 -8.10 12.11
N GLU A 34 9.57 -7.01 11.62
CA GLU A 34 9.37 -6.82 10.18
C GLU A 34 10.64 -6.37 9.47
N VAL A 35 11.45 -5.52 10.11
CA VAL A 35 12.80 -5.19 9.61
C VAL A 35 13.65 -6.45 9.48
N GLN A 36 13.62 -7.34 10.48
CA GLN A 36 14.33 -8.62 10.39
C GLN A 36 13.80 -9.47 9.23
N PHE A 37 12.48 -9.62 9.10
CA PHE A 37 11.87 -10.39 8.01
C PHE A 37 12.28 -9.87 6.63
N LEU A 38 12.22 -8.55 6.40
CA LEU A 38 12.56 -7.95 5.11
C LEU A 38 14.05 -8.10 4.78
N GLN A 39 14.94 -7.95 5.77
CA GLN A 39 16.38 -8.16 5.59
C GLN A 39 16.71 -9.62 5.25
N GLU A 40 16.05 -10.58 5.90
CA GLU A 40 16.23 -12.01 5.66
C GLU A 40 15.61 -12.48 4.32
N ALA A 41 14.52 -11.87 3.89
CA ALA A 41 13.85 -12.20 2.62
C ALA A 41 14.63 -11.71 1.39
N PHE A 42 15.35 -10.59 1.51
CA PHE A 42 15.99 -9.90 0.38
C PHE A 42 17.51 -9.70 0.52
N PRO A 43 18.32 -10.70 0.97
CA PRO A 43 19.74 -10.53 1.18
C PRO A 43 20.47 -10.27 -0.14
N ASN A 44 21.21 -9.16 -0.22
CA ASN A 44 21.98 -8.76 -1.41
C ASN A 44 21.15 -8.70 -2.72
N SER A 45 19.84 -8.43 -2.62
CA SER A 45 18.98 -8.27 -3.78
C SER A 45 18.43 -6.86 -3.89
N ALA A 46 17.88 -6.51 -5.06
CA ALA A 46 17.23 -5.23 -5.28
C ALA A 46 15.70 -5.41 -5.38
N PRO A 47 14.99 -5.53 -4.24
CA PRO A 47 13.56 -5.82 -4.26
C PRO A 47 12.77 -4.64 -4.84
N LEU A 48 11.72 -4.97 -5.59
CA LEU A 48 10.69 -4.02 -6.00
C LEU A 48 9.59 -3.91 -4.94
N VAL A 49 9.50 -2.75 -4.30
CA VAL A 49 8.41 -2.36 -3.41
C VAL A 49 7.36 -1.59 -4.20
N VAL A 50 6.11 -2.05 -4.16
CA VAL A 50 4.97 -1.36 -4.76
C VAL A 50 3.93 -1.07 -3.69
N GLU A 51 3.58 0.20 -3.53
CA GLU A 51 2.36 0.59 -2.82
C GLU A 51 1.19 0.69 -3.80
N VAL A 52 0.09 0.01 -3.50
CA VAL A 52 -1.19 0.15 -4.20
C VAL A 52 -2.07 1.11 -3.39
N GLY A 53 -2.79 2.01 -4.06
CA GLY A 53 -3.60 3.04 -3.40
C GLY A 53 -2.74 4.02 -2.59
N THR A 54 -1.75 4.64 -3.23
CA THR A 54 -0.72 5.44 -2.54
C THR A 54 -1.27 6.65 -1.78
N GLY A 55 -2.41 7.22 -2.19
CA GLY A 55 -2.98 8.39 -1.55
C GLY A 55 -1.99 9.56 -1.48
N SER A 56 -1.67 10.02 -0.27
CA SER A 56 -0.65 11.06 -0.03
C SER A 56 0.78 10.62 -0.35
N GLY A 57 1.02 9.31 -0.48
CA GLY A 57 2.33 8.70 -0.68
C GLY A 57 3.15 8.54 0.60
N VAL A 58 2.57 8.76 1.77
CA VAL A 58 3.31 8.75 3.06
C VAL A 58 3.95 7.39 3.34
N VAL A 59 3.29 6.28 3.00
CA VAL A 59 3.80 4.93 3.27
C VAL A 59 4.90 4.56 2.29
N LEU A 60 4.70 4.74 0.99
CA LEU A 60 5.76 4.54 -0.01
C LEU A 60 6.97 5.43 0.27
N ALA A 61 6.76 6.72 0.59
CA ALA A 61 7.83 7.65 0.89
C ALA A 61 8.59 7.26 2.16
N PHE A 62 7.91 6.71 3.16
CA PHE A 62 8.56 6.20 4.38
C PHE A 62 9.46 5.01 4.07
N VAL A 63 8.95 4.03 3.32
CA VAL A 63 9.74 2.86 2.92
C VAL A 63 10.91 3.29 2.04
N HIS A 64 10.66 4.23 1.13
CA HIS A 64 11.67 4.80 0.24
C HIS A 64 12.79 5.50 1.03
N ALA A 65 12.46 6.43 1.92
CA ALA A 65 13.43 7.19 2.73
C ALA A 65 14.30 6.29 3.61
N HIS A 66 13.71 5.24 4.17
CA HIS A 66 14.33 4.41 5.20
C HIS A 66 14.82 3.06 4.69
N ALA A 67 14.97 2.90 3.37
CA ALA A 67 15.34 1.63 2.75
C ALA A 67 16.61 1.00 3.37
N GLN A 68 17.63 1.81 3.64
CA GLN A 68 18.85 1.33 4.31
C GLN A 68 18.57 0.65 5.67
N LYS A 69 17.60 1.15 6.44
CA LYS A 69 17.22 0.55 7.72
C LYS A 69 16.34 -0.68 7.51
N LEU A 70 15.34 -0.58 6.64
CA LEU A 70 14.32 -1.62 6.44
C LEU A 70 14.87 -2.85 5.72
N PHE A 71 15.76 -2.68 4.75
CA PHE A 71 16.27 -3.76 3.89
C PHE A 71 17.76 -4.03 4.06
N SER A 72 18.46 -3.31 4.95
CA SER A 72 19.93 -3.32 5.09
C SER A 72 20.70 -2.83 3.85
N THR A 73 20.00 -2.27 2.87
CA THR A 73 20.55 -1.76 1.62
C THR A 73 19.69 -0.63 1.06
N ARG A 74 20.28 0.24 0.25
CA ARG A 74 19.57 1.25 -0.56
C ARG A 74 19.21 0.76 -1.95
N HIS A 75 19.74 -0.41 -2.34
CA HIS A 75 19.39 -1.08 -3.58
C HIS A 75 17.98 -1.64 -3.44
N VAL A 76 16.99 -0.77 -3.49
CA VAL A 76 15.56 -1.06 -3.40
C VAL A 76 14.92 -0.20 -4.47
N LEU A 77 13.98 -0.77 -5.21
CA LEU A 77 13.17 -0.04 -6.17
C LEU A 77 11.82 0.24 -5.53
N THR A 78 11.35 1.47 -5.57
CA THR A 78 10.02 1.82 -5.05
C THR A 78 9.14 2.37 -6.15
N ALA A 79 7.86 2.02 -6.13
CA ALA A 79 6.88 2.54 -7.07
C ALA A 79 5.49 2.59 -6.45
N GLY A 80 4.63 3.45 -6.99
CA GLY A 80 3.25 3.62 -6.53
C GLY A 80 2.24 3.32 -7.62
N VAL A 81 1.05 2.85 -7.25
CA VAL A 81 -0.12 2.79 -8.13
C VAL A 81 -1.31 3.42 -7.43
N ASP A 82 -2.06 4.27 -8.11
CA ASP A 82 -3.32 4.81 -7.60
C ASP A 82 -4.31 5.04 -8.74
N MET A 83 -5.61 4.94 -8.46
CA MET A 83 -6.65 5.28 -9.45
C MET A 83 -6.79 6.80 -9.60
N ASN A 84 -6.37 7.57 -8.60
CA ASN A 84 -6.48 9.01 -8.55
C ASN A 84 -5.18 9.68 -9.03
N ALA A 85 -5.23 10.35 -10.19
CA ALA A 85 -4.08 11.08 -10.73
C ALA A 85 -3.53 12.17 -9.78
N PHE A 86 -4.35 12.75 -8.91
CA PHE A 86 -3.89 13.69 -7.88
C PHE A 86 -3.10 12.98 -6.77
N ALA A 87 -3.49 11.76 -6.39
CA ALA A 87 -2.73 10.93 -5.46
C ALA A 87 -1.38 10.51 -6.05
N CYS A 88 -1.33 10.15 -7.34
CA CYS A 88 -0.06 9.89 -8.02
C CYS A 88 0.88 11.10 -7.99
N ARG A 89 0.36 12.31 -8.30
CA ARG A 89 1.14 13.57 -8.23
C ARG A 89 1.58 13.90 -6.81
N ALA A 90 0.69 13.75 -5.83
CA ALA A 90 0.99 13.94 -4.42
C ALA A 90 2.15 13.03 -3.98
N THR A 91 2.07 11.74 -4.33
CA THR A 91 3.08 10.73 -4.05
C THR A 91 4.44 11.08 -4.64
N ILE A 92 4.48 11.54 -5.90
CA ILE A 92 5.74 12.03 -6.53
C ILE A 92 6.35 13.17 -5.70
N GLY A 93 5.54 14.14 -5.27
CA GLY A 93 6.01 15.23 -4.42
C GLY A 93 6.50 14.76 -3.05
N THR A 94 5.78 13.82 -2.42
CA THR A 94 6.14 13.28 -1.09
C THR A 94 7.44 12.49 -1.15
N VAL A 95 7.64 11.66 -2.18
CA VAL A 95 8.89 10.92 -2.37
C VAL A 95 10.06 11.88 -2.64
N ALA A 96 9.88 12.91 -3.48
CA ALA A 96 10.96 13.87 -3.76
C ALA A 96 11.41 14.66 -2.52
N LYS A 97 10.47 15.02 -1.64
CA LYS A 97 10.80 15.61 -0.34
C LYS A 97 11.55 14.62 0.54
N ALA A 98 11.06 13.38 0.63
CA ALA A 98 11.68 12.32 1.41
C ALA A 98 13.11 11.99 0.95
N GLU A 99 13.39 12.02 -0.37
CA GLU A 99 14.74 11.91 -0.94
C GLU A 99 15.65 13.04 -0.47
N SER A 100 15.15 14.27 -0.51
CA SER A 100 15.89 15.47 -0.10
C SER A 100 16.28 15.43 1.38
N ASP A 101 15.40 14.89 2.22
CA ASP A 101 15.62 14.77 3.67
C ASP A 101 16.49 13.55 4.05
N ASN A 102 16.66 12.57 3.16
CA ASN A 102 17.25 11.25 3.47
C ASN A 102 18.30 10.79 2.44
N VAL A 103 19.15 11.71 1.96
CA VAL A 103 20.17 11.54 0.89
C VAL A 103 21.00 10.25 1.01
N ASP A 104 21.30 9.83 2.24
CA ASP A 104 22.19 8.70 2.51
C ASP A 104 21.47 7.37 2.76
N THR A 105 20.14 7.36 2.85
CA THR A 105 19.38 6.15 3.22
C THR A 105 18.30 5.76 2.24
N HIS A 106 17.94 6.66 1.32
CA HIS A 106 16.80 6.45 0.43
C HIS A 106 17.05 5.41 -0.69
N ALA A 107 15.95 4.80 -1.16
CA ALA A 107 15.87 3.86 -2.28
C ALA A 107 15.98 4.55 -3.65
N SER A 108 15.74 3.81 -4.75
CA SER A 108 15.56 4.37 -6.10
C SER A 108 14.08 4.37 -6.48
N TYR A 109 13.53 5.55 -6.81
CA TYR A 109 12.11 5.69 -7.16
C TYR A 109 11.87 5.50 -8.66
N LEU A 110 10.92 4.64 -9.02
CA LEU A 110 10.52 4.38 -10.41
C LEU A 110 9.36 5.25 -10.88
N GLY A 111 8.61 5.87 -9.95
CA GLY A 111 7.45 6.69 -10.25
C GLY A 111 6.15 6.20 -9.61
N SER A 112 5.08 6.96 -9.84
CA SER A 112 3.71 6.60 -9.48
C SER A 112 2.86 6.54 -10.75
N PHE A 113 2.10 5.47 -10.90
CA PHE A 113 1.35 5.15 -12.10
C PHE A 113 -0.15 5.22 -11.81
N MET A 114 -0.90 5.87 -12.68
CA MET A 114 -2.35 5.81 -12.60
C MET A 114 -2.83 4.45 -13.11
N GLY A 115 -3.53 3.68 -12.28
CA GLY A 115 -3.97 2.35 -12.66
C GLY A 115 -4.79 1.63 -11.60
N ASP A 116 -5.45 0.56 -12.04
CA ASP A 116 -6.27 -0.29 -11.19
C ASP A 116 -5.43 -1.39 -10.54
N LEU A 117 -5.29 -1.33 -9.21
CA LEU A 117 -4.55 -2.28 -8.39
C LEU A 117 -3.15 -2.58 -8.95
N THR A 118 -2.92 -3.79 -9.44
CA THR A 118 -1.62 -4.27 -9.93
C THR A 118 -1.53 -4.31 -11.45
N ALA A 119 -2.55 -3.86 -12.18
CA ALA A 119 -2.61 -3.92 -13.63
C ALA A 119 -1.39 -3.31 -14.37
N PRO A 120 -0.72 -2.25 -13.87
CA PRO A 120 0.49 -1.72 -14.51
C PRO A 120 1.72 -2.65 -14.46
N TRP A 121 1.68 -3.72 -13.65
CA TRP A 121 2.84 -4.55 -13.34
C TRP A 121 2.77 -5.90 -14.04
N ARG A 122 3.95 -6.43 -14.39
CA ARG A 122 4.09 -7.79 -14.90
C ARG A 122 3.88 -8.81 -13.78
N GLU A 123 3.33 -9.97 -14.13
CA GLU A 123 3.28 -11.15 -13.27
C GLU A 123 4.64 -11.47 -12.64
N GLY A 124 4.64 -11.84 -11.36
CA GLY A 124 5.82 -12.22 -10.59
C GLY A 124 6.84 -11.09 -10.37
N ALA A 125 6.50 -9.83 -10.63
CA ALA A 125 7.45 -8.72 -10.55
C ALA A 125 7.58 -8.10 -9.15
N ILE A 126 6.53 -8.15 -8.32
CA ILE A 126 6.49 -7.38 -7.07
C ILE A 126 7.08 -8.20 -5.92
N ASP A 127 8.14 -7.69 -5.28
CA ASP A 127 8.77 -8.34 -4.13
C ASP A 127 8.13 -7.92 -2.81
N VAL A 128 7.73 -6.66 -2.66
CA VAL A 128 6.99 -6.19 -1.49
C VAL A 128 5.79 -5.40 -1.95
N LEU A 129 4.59 -5.93 -1.73
CA LEU A 129 3.35 -5.21 -1.98
C LEU A 129 2.84 -4.59 -0.68
N ILE A 130 2.46 -3.32 -0.70
CA ILE A 130 1.84 -2.65 0.44
C ILE A 130 0.47 -2.14 -0.01
N PHE A 131 -0.56 -2.39 0.80
CA PHE A 131 -1.90 -1.92 0.52
C PHE A 131 -2.62 -1.47 1.79
N ASN A 132 -2.98 -0.18 1.81
CA ASN A 132 -4.01 0.35 2.68
C ASN A 132 -5.32 0.47 1.87
N PRO A 133 -6.19 -0.55 1.86
CA PRO A 133 -7.38 -0.53 1.01
C PRO A 133 -8.40 0.52 1.43
N PRO A 134 -9.32 0.92 0.54
CA PRO A 134 -10.60 1.47 0.98
C PRO A 134 -11.38 0.37 1.72
N TYR A 135 -11.34 0.38 3.06
CA TYR A 135 -11.86 -0.71 3.90
C TYR A 135 -13.22 -0.42 4.54
N VAL A 136 -13.79 0.78 4.33
CA VAL A 136 -15.05 1.19 4.96
C VAL A 136 -16.22 0.57 4.18
N PRO A 137 -17.12 -0.18 4.83
CA PRO A 137 -18.28 -0.73 4.15
C PRO A 137 -19.20 0.36 3.60
N THR A 138 -19.53 0.25 2.32
CA THR A 138 -20.50 1.12 1.63
C THR A 138 -21.51 0.25 0.88
N PRO A 139 -22.73 0.75 0.60
CA PRO A 139 -23.72 -0.02 -0.15
C PRO A 139 -23.25 -0.44 -1.54
N GLU A 140 -22.41 0.39 -2.15
CA GLU A 140 -21.83 0.21 -3.48
C GLU A 140 -20.47 0.90 -3.56
N MET A 141 -19.67 0.52 -4.57
CA MET A 141 -18.43 1.22 -4.91
C MET A 141 -18.72 2.61 -5.50
N PRO A 142 -17.83 3.61 -5.30
CA PRO A 142 -18.01 4.94 -5.89
C PRO A 142 -18.18 4.86 -7.40
N ALA A 143 -19.29 5.40 -7.91
CA ALA A 143 -19.54 5.51 -9.33
C ALA A 143 -18.83 6.75 -9.90
N ARG A 144 -18.07 6.58 -10.99
CA ARG A 144 -17.46 7.69 -11.72
C ARG A 144 -18.57 8.64 -12.22
N PRO A 145 -18.54 9.94 -11.86
CA PRO A 145 -19.51 10.89 -12.38
C PRO A 145 -19.45 10.97 -13.91
N GLU A 146 -20.60 11.13 -14.58
CA GLU A 146 -20.65 11.23 -16.05
C GLU A 146 -19.86 12.45 -16.58
N SER A 147 -19.76 13.50 -15.77
CA SER A 147 -18.98 14.72 -16.06
C SER A 147 -17.49 14.59 -15.76
N PHE A 148 -17.02 13.47 -15.19
CA PHE A 148 -15.65 13.32 -14.71
C PHE A 148 -14.66 13.13 -15.86
N THR A 149 -14.02 14.24 -16.29
CA THR A 149 -12.99 14.26 -17.34
C THR A 149 -11.59 14.28 -16.72
N ALA A 150 -11.18 13.22 -16.02
CA ALA A 150 -9.85 13.15 -15.41
C ALA A 150 -8.73 12.65 -16.34
N ASP A 151 -9.03 12.35 -17.59
CA ASP A 151 -8.07 11.79 -18.54
C ASP A 151 -7.12 12.85 -19.14
N ASP A 152 -7.30 14.15 -18.83
CA ASP A 152 -6.40 15.22 -19.25
C ASP A 152 -6.06 16.21 -18.11
N PRO A 153 -4.99 15.98 -17.35
CA PRO A 153 -4.53 16.90 -16.31
C PRO A 153 -4.03 18.26 -16.86
N GLY A 154 -4.00 18.46 -18.18
CA GLY A 154 -3.69 19.73 -18.84
C GLY A 154 -4.89 20.65 -19.09
N VAL A 155 -6.13 20.15 -18.97
CA VAL A 155 -7.33 20.98 -19.18
C VAL A 155 -7.67 21.73 -17.90
N SER A 156 -7.59 23.06 -17.98
CA SER A 156 -7.80 24.02 -16.89
C SER A 156 -9.27 24.14 -16.45
N THR A 157 -10.03 23.06 -16.42
CA THR A 157 -11.34 23.04 -15.77
C THR A 157 -11.11 22.73 -14.30
N LYS A 158 -11.41 23.69 -13.43
CA LYS A 158 -11.47 23.43 -11.98
C LYS A 158 -12.41 22.23 -11.78
N PRO A 159 -11.95 21.14 -11.15
CA PRO A 159 -12.81 20.00 -10.86
C PRO A 159 -14.00 20.46 -10.02
N SER A 160 -15.15 19.85 -10.28
CA SER A 160 -16.37 20.15 -9.53
C SER A 160 -16.30 19.52 -8.12
N PHE A 161 -17.18 19.98 -7.22
CA PHE A 161 -17.30 19.37 -5.90
C PHE A 161 -17.62 17.87 -5.97
N ASP A 162 -18.41 17.47 -6.98
CA ASP A 162 -18.78 16.06 -7.20
C ASP A 162 -17.55 15.23 -7.65
N ASP A 163 -16.66 15.82 -8.46
CA ASP A 163 -15.42 15.17 -8.88
C ASP A 163 -14.47 14.97 -7.68
N ASP A 164 -14.33 16.00 -6.83
CA ASP A 164 -13.50 15.95 -5.63
C ASP A 164 -14.04 14.93 -4.61
N SER A 165 -15.36 14.91 -4.41
CA SER A 165 -16.03 13.93 -3.54
C SER A 165 -15.88 12.50 -4.06
N TYR A 166 -15.99 12.28 -5.38
CA TYR A 166 -15.76 10.96 -5.98
C TYR A 166 -14.32 10.49 -5.77
N LEU A 167 -13.34 11.36 -6.04
CA LEU A 167 -11.92 11.06 -5.87
C LEU A 167 -11.56 10.71 -4.43
N LEU A 168 -12.13 11.43 -3.46
CA LEU A 168 -11.93 11.12 -2.05
C LEU A 168 -12.66 9.83 -1.64
N ALA A 169 -13.84 9.56 -2.19
CA ALA A 169 -14.57 8.32 -1.91
C ALA A 169 -13.77 7.06 -2.30
N LEU A 170 -12.97 7.12 -3.36
CA LEU A 170 -12.07 6.03 -3.77
C LEU A 170 -11.06 5.62 -2.69
N SER A 171 -10.74 6.50 -1.73
CA SER A 171 -9.76 6.19 -0.68
C SER A 171 -10.33 5.44 0.51
N TYR A 172 -11.66 5.45 0.72
CA TYR A 172 -12.27 4.82 1.89
C TYR A 172 -13.40 3.83 1.55
N ALA A 173 -14.16 4.06 0.48
CA ALA A 173 -15.34 3.26 0.16
C ALA A 173 -14.96 1.89 -0.43
N GLY A 174 -15.13 0.84 0.38
CA GLY A 174 -14.73 -0.53 0.05
C GLY A 174 -15.85 -1.41 -0.49
N GLY A 175 -17.04 -0.86 -0.70
CA GLY A 175 -18.21 -1.62 -1.16
C GLY A 175 -18.74 -2.56 -0.08
N LEU A 176 -19.37 -3.65 -0.50
CA LEU A 176 -19.96 -4.62 0.40
C LEU A 176 -18.91 -5.18 1.38
N ASP A 177 -19.23 -5.12 2.68
CA ASP A 177 -18.34 -5.50 3.79
C ASP A 177 -16.97 -4.78 3.81
N GLY A 178 -16.79 -3.75 2.97
CA GLY A 178 -15.52 -3.02 2.82
C GLY A 178 -14.41 -3.84 2.16
N MET A 179 -14.78 -4.85 1.35
CA MET A 179 -13.84 -5.86 0.86
C MET A 179 -13.78 -5.99 -0.67
N GLU A 180 -14.60 -5.30 -1.45
CA GLU A 180 -14.66 -5.51 -2.91
C GLU A 180 -13.29 -5.29 -3.59
N THR A 181 -12.63 -4.18 -3.27
CA THR A 181 -11.29 -3.86 -3.79
C THR A 181 -10.21 -4.77 -3.19
N THR A 182 -10.29 -5.04 -1.89
CA THR A 182 -9.35 -5.88 -1.15
C THR A 182 -9.36 -7.32 -1.66
N ASP A 183 -10.54 -7.86 -1.97
CA ASP A 183 -10.72 -9.21 -2.48
C ASP A 183 -10.09 -9.39 -3.85
N ARG A 184 -10.32 -8.44 -4.75
CA ARG A 184 -9.68 -8.43 -6.08
C ARG A 184 -8.16 -8.42 -5.98
N LEU A 185 -7.58 -7.64 -5.06
CA LEU A 185 -6.14 -7.66 -4.85
C LEU A 185 -5.66 -9.01 -4.30
N ILE A 186 -6.33 -9.55 -3.28
CA ILE A 186 -5.97 -10.84 -2.67
C ILE A 186 -5.97 -11.95 -3.73
N GLU A 187 -6.96 -11.98 -4.62
CA GLU A 187 -7.04 -12.95 -5.72
C GLU A 187 -5.90 -12.79 -6.75
N ALA A 188 -5.36 -11.58 -6.92
CA ALA A 188 -4.24 -11.31 -7.81
C ALA A 188 -2.87 -11.66 -7.20
N LEU A 189 -2.76 -11.84 -5.88
CA LEU A 189 -1.48 -12.09 -5.19
C LEU A 189 -0.68 -13.27 -5.75
N PRO A 190 -1.28 -14.44 -6.07
CA PRO A 190 -0.53 -15.58 -6.60
C PRO A 190 0.17 -15.30 -7.94
N GLN A 191 -0.41 -14.42 -8.75
CA GLN A 191 0.12 -14.06 -10.07
C GLN A 191 1.15 -12.93 -9.98
N ILE A 192 0.93 -11.94 -9.10
CA ILE A 192 1.72 -10.71 -9.12
C ILE A 192 2.98 -10.76 -8.24
N LEU A 193 2.92 -11.47 -7.10
CA LEU A 193 4.05 -11.54 -6.18
C LEU A 193 5.17 -12.38 -6.80
N SER A 194 6.41 -11.88 -6.69
CA SER A 194 7.62 -12.62 -7.01
C SER A 194 7.71 -13.86 -6.12
N HIS A 195 8.56 -14.83 -6.49
CA HIS A 195 8.72 -16.05 -5.68
C HIS A 195 9.16 -15.77 -4.23
N ARG A 196 9.87 -14.68 -3.96
CA ARG A 196 10.27 -14.26 -2.59
C ARG A 196 9.34 -13.20 -2.01
N GLY A 197 8.28 -12.89 -2.75
CA GLY A 197 7.46 -11.73 -2.50
C GLY A 197 6.60 -11.88 -1.25
N CYS A 198 6.37 -10.75 -0.58
CA CYS A 198 5.40 -10.61 0.48
C CYS A 198 4.43 -9.47 0.19
N ALA A 199 3.28 -9.49 0.87
CA ALA A 199 2.32 -8.39 0.86
C ALA A 199 1.98 -7.97 2.30
N TYR A 200 1.74 -6.68 2.51
CA TYR A 200 1.22 -6.10 3.74
C TYR A 200 -0.14 -5.46 3.43
N ILE A 201 -1.21 -5.99 4.00
CA ILE A 201 -2.57 -5.50 3.79
C ILE A 201 -3.16 -5.06 5.12
N LEU A 202 -3.66 -3.83 5.18
CA LEU A 202 -4.42 -3.33 6.32
C LEU A 202 -5.87 -3.83 6.26
N LEU A 203 -6.38 -4.30 7.39
CA LEU A 203 -7.76 -4.75 7.56
C LEU A 203 -8.33 -4.21 8.87
N CYS A 204 -9.60 -3.81 8.87
CA CYS A 204 -10.35 -3.52 10.09
C CYS A 204 -11.07 -4.79 10.60
N ALA A 205 -11.63 -4.73 11.81
CA ALA A 205 -12.36 -5.86 12.39
C ALA A 205 -13.55 -6.34 11.52
N GLN A 206 -14.22 -5.42 10.83
CA GLN A 206 -15.38 -5.73 9.98
C GLN A 206 -14.98 -6.54 8.74
N ASN A 207 -13.75 -6.39 8.26
CA ASN A 207 -13.19 -7.17 7.15
C ASN A 207 -12.91 -8.64 7.52
N LYS A 208 -13.20 -9.07 8.77
CA LYS A 208 -13.00 -10.43 9.28
C LYS A 208 -11.58 -10.97 8.99
N PRO A 209 -10.51 -10.36 9.54
CA PRO A 209 -9.11 -10.69 9.20
C PRO A 209 -8.75 -12.18 9.31
N ASP A 210 -9.34 -12.91 10.26
CA ASP A 210 -9.09 -14.35 10.41
C ASP A 210 -9.64 -15.17 9.24
N GLN A 211 -10.79 -14.79 8.68
CA GLN A 211 -11.35 -15.44 7.47
C GLN A 211 -10.50 -15.11 6.25
N VAL A 212 -10.03 -13.86 6.13
CA VAL A 212 -9.12 -13.44 5.07
C VAL A 212 -7.83 -14.26 5.11
N LYS A 213 -7.20 -14.41 6.29
CA LYS A 213 -6.00 -15.25 6.47
C LYS A 213 -6.27 -16.70 6.07
N SER A 214 -7.37 -17.31 6.51
CA SER A 214 -7.73 -18.68 6.11
C SER A 214 -7.95 -18.83 4.61
N ARG A 215 -8.51 -17.82 3.92
CA ARG A 215 -8.67 -17.84 2.47
C ARG A 215 -7.32 -17.83 1.76
N ILE A 216 -6.40 -16.96 2.20
CA ILE A 216 -5.04 -16.84 1.64
C ILE A 216 -4.26 -18.13 1.84
N GLU A 217 -4.33 -18.74 3.02
CA GLU A 217 -3.70 -20.05 3.29
C GLU A 217 -4.32 -21.18 2.45
N GLY A 218 -5.55 -20.99 1.95
CA GLY A 218 -6.19 -21.87 0.99
C GLY A 218 -5.63 -21.80 -0.44
N PHE A 219 -4.76 -20.83 -0.77
CA PHE A 219 -4.13 -20.75 -2.09
C PHE A 219 -3.11 -21.87 -2.35
N GLY A 220 -2.54 -22.44 -1.29
CA GLY A 220 -1.57 -23.52 -1.39
C GLY A 220 -0.81 -23.75 -0.08
N PRO A 221 -0.18 -24.92 0.12
CA PRO A 221 0.49 -25.27 1.36
C PRO A 221 1.70 -24.38 1.71
N GLU A 222 2.23 -23.64 0.74
CA GLU A 222 3.30 -22.66 0.94
C GLU A 222 2.79 -21.31 1.45
N TRP A 223 1.50 -20.99 1.29
CA TRP A 223 0.97 -19.68 1.65
C TRP A 223 0.86 -19.51 3.17
N ARG A 224 1.23 -18.33 3.63
CA ARG A 224 1.16 -17.92 5.03
C ARG A 224 0.53 -16.55 5.12
N ALA A 225 -0.31 -16.34 6.12
CA ALA A 225 -0.84 -15.03 6.44
C ALA A 225 -0.84 -14.81 7.96
N ARG A 226 -0.19 -13.75 8.44
CA ARG A 226 -0.10 -13.45 9.87
C ARG A 226 -0.37 -11.98 10.16
N THR A 227 -1.08 -11.72 11.25
CA THR A 227 -1.18 -10.37 11.81
C THR A 227 0.19 -9.98 12.38
N VAL A 228 0.79 -8.92 11.86
CA VAL A 228 2.12 -8.41 12.25
C VAL A 228 2.06 -7.01 12.89
N GLY A 229 0.93 -6.31 12.73
CA GLY A 229 0.65 -5.03 13.36
C GLY A 229 -0.80 -4.96 13.84
N ASN A 230 -1.06 -4.24 14.92
CA ASN A 230 -2.42 -3.98 15.41
C ASN A 230 -2.52 -2.65 16.17
N SER A 231 -3.67 -1.98 16.10
CA SER A 231 -3.94 -0.72 16.83
C SER A 231 -4.26 -0.91 18.32
N GLY A 232 -4.13 -2.14 18.85
CA GLY A 232 -4.39 -2.45 20.26
C GLY A 232 -5.87 -2.42 20.65
N LYS A 233 -6.13 -2.39 21.98
CA LYS A 233 -7.50 -2.37 22.56
C LYS A 233 -8.06 -0.96 22.79
N GLN A 234 -7.23 0.08 22.61
CA GLN A 234 -7.59 1.47 22.93
C GLN A 234 -8.05 2.28 21.71
N ALA A 235 -7.82 1.79 20.48
CA ALA A 235 -8.50 2.30 19.30
C ALA A 235 -9.97 1.86 19.38
N GLY A 236 -10.92 2.80 19.33
CA GLY A 236 -12.35 2.58 19.53
C GLY A 236 -12.99 1.57 18.57
N TRP A 237 -13.90 2.03 17.70
CA TRP A 237 -14.74 1.14 16.86
C TRP A 237 -13.98 0.39 15.76
N GLU A 238 -12.70 0.70 15.54
CA GLU A 238 -11.88 0.10 14.48
C GLU A 238 -10.61 -0.54 15.07
N LYS A 239 -10.70 -1.83 15.40
CA LYS A 239 -9.48 -2.63 15.60
C LYS A 239 -8.84 -2.86 14.24
N LEU A 240 -7.76 -2.15 13.97
CA LEU A 240 -6.98 -2.26 12.75
C LEU A 240 -5.91 -3.34 12.92
N GLN A 241 -5.65 -4.07 11.84
CA GLN A 241 -4.65 -5.13 11.78
C GLN A 241 -3.88 -5.02 10.47
N ILE A 242 -2.56 -5.15 10.54
CA ILE A 242 -1.72 -5.35 9.35
C ILE A 242 -1.46 -6.84 9.21
N VAL A 243 -1.87 -7.42 8.09
CA VAL A 243 -1.63 -8.81 7.75
C VAL A 243 -0.48 -8.89 6.75
N ARG A 244 0.60 -9.57 7.15
CA ARG A 244 1.68 -9.96 6.24
C ARG A 244 1.32 -11.29 5.58
N ILE A 245 1.47 -11.35 4.26
CA ILE A 245 1.19 -12.51 3.41
C ILE A 245 2.48 -12.87 2.67
N TRP A 246 2.86 -14.14 2.63
CA TRP A 246 4.05 -14.59 1.89
C TRP A 246 3.99 -16.09 1.57
N ARG A 247 4.96 -16.57 0.78
CA ARG A 247 5.17 -18.00 0.52
C ARG A 247 6.37 -18.51 1.31
N GLU A 248 6.17 -19.59 2.06
CA GLU A 248 7.20 -20.33 2.78
C GLU A 248 7.52 -21.60 2.01
N TYR A 249 8.60 -21.58 1.24
CA TYR A 249 9.11 -22.77 0.58
C TYR A 249 9.97 -23.55 1.55
N VAL A 250 9.55 -24.78 1.85
CA VAL A 250 10.44 -25.73 2.52
C VAL A 250 11.56 -26.03 1.54
N SER A 251 12.79 -25.70 1.93
CA SER A 251 13.98 -26.14 1.21
C SER A 251 13.86 -27.64 1.01
N ALA A 252 13.75 -28.11 -0.24
CA ALA A 252 13.97 -29.52 -0.51
C ALA A 252 15.38 -29.82 0.02
N GLU A 253 15.48 -30.66 1.06
CA GLU A 253 16.75 -31.15 1.55
C GLU A 253 17.55 -31.66 0.35
N LYS A 254 18.70 -31.03 0.09
CA LYS A 254 19.66 -31.46 -0.92
C LYS A 254 20.38 -32.70 -0.46
#